data_AF-A0A2V9TAZ2-F1
#
_entry.id   AF-A0A2V9TAZ2-F1
#
_cell.length_a   1.000
_cell.length_b   1.000
_cell.length_c   1.000
_cell.angle_alpha   90.00
_cell.angle_beta   90.00
_cell.angle_gamma   90.00
#
_symmetry.space_group_name_H-M   'P 1'
#
loop_
_entity.id
_entity.type
_entity.pdbx_description
1 polymer ?
#
loop_
_entity_poly.entity_id
_entity_poly.type
_entity_poly.pdbx_seq_one_letter_code
_entity_poly.pdbx_strand_id
1 'polypeptide(L)'
;MPVIIEPATRPEAPVHPFWDRTNMSLFSGVSIFRGLDYASTRNMQARGREEILLPDDVVNNSAGFASVEAAASATSVGLSYWMHRTGHHKLERWVSIAHISVTGFGAARNYALKSKHPPGAR
;
A
#
# COMPACT_ATOMS: atom_id res chain seq x y z
N MET A 1 -47.31 -16.27 33.44
CA MET A 1 -47.29 -15.82 32.02
C MET A 1 -45.85 -15.89 31.54
N PRO A 2 -45.53 -16.54 30.40
CA PRO A 2 -44.16 -16.59 29.93
C PRO A 2 -43.75 -15.22 29.37
N VAL A 3 -42.57 -14.75 29.78
CA VAL A 3 -41.96 -13.53 29.23
C VAL A 3 -41.24 -13.93 27.95
N ILE A 4 -41.76 -13.51 26.80
CA ILE A 4 -41.07 -13.63 25.52
C ILE A 4 -40.03 -12.52 25.48
N ILE A 5 -38.75 -12.88 25.56
CA ILE A 5 -37.65 -11.94 25.33
C ILE A 5 -37.41 -11.91 23.82
N GLU A 6 -37.89 -10.88 23.15
CA GLU A 6 -37.49 -10.61 21.77
C GLU A 6 -35.97 -10.38 21.72
N PRO A 7 -35.24 -11.06 20.82
CA PRO A 7 -33.81 -10.81 20.67
C PRO A 7 -33.63 -9.35 20.22
N ALA A 8 -32.92 -8.57 21.03
CA ALA A 8 -32.58 -7.20 20.68
C ALA A 8 -31.81 -7.19 19.34
N THR A 9 -32.45 -6.69 18.28
CA THR A 9 -31.79 -6.43 17.01
C THR A 9 -30.74 -5.35 17.26
N ARG A 10 -29.47 -5.75 17.35
CA ARG A 10 -28.36 -4.83 17.49
C ARG A 10 -28.40 -3.89 16.27
N PRO A 11 -28.45 -2.57 16.44
CA PRO A 11 -28.47 -1.64 15.30
C PRO A 11 -27.30 -1.98 14.39
N GLU A 12 -27.58 -2.24 13.12
CA GLU A 12 -26.55 -2.40 12.12
C GLU A 12 -25.74 -1.09 12.10
N ALA A 13 -24.43 -1.18 12.28
CA ALA A 13 -23.59 0.00 12.31
C ALA A 13 -23.79 0.78 10.99
N PRO A 14 -23.89 2.12 11.02
CA PRO A 14 -24.09 2.89 9.80
C PRO A 14 -23.01 2.55 8.77
N VAL A 15 -23.42 2.02 7.62
CA VAL A 15 -22.53 1.70 6.50
C VAL A 15 -22.14 3.02 5.84
N HIS A 16 -20.87 3.41 5.95
CA HIS A 16 -20.36 4.60 5.27
C HIS A 16 -20.27 4.34 3.75
N PRO A 17 -20.31 5.38 2.89
CA PRO A 17 -19.99 5.21 1.48
C PRO A 17 -18.55 4.69 1.28
N PHE A 18 -18.30 3.91 0.23
CA PHE A 18 -16.94 3.46 -0.08
C PHE A 18 -16.01 4.65 -0.40
N TRP A 19 -16.47 5.61 -1.19
CA TRP A 19 -15.70 6.82 -1.51
C TRP A 19 -15.92 7.94 -0.49
N ASP A 20 -15.75 7.62 0.80
CA ASP A 20 -15.75 8.64 1.85
C ASP A 20 -14.39 9.35 1.96
N ARG A 21 -14.37 10.45 2.74
CA ARG A 21 -13.15 11.24 2.93
C ARG A 21 -11.97 10.40 3.44
N THR A 22 -12.23 9.47 4.36
CA THR A 22 -11.20 8.63 4.95
C THR A 22 -10.55 7.72 3.90
N ASN A 23 -11.33 7.12 2.99
CA ASN A 23 -10.78 6.24 1.97
C ASN A 23 -10.08 7.05 0.89
N MET A 24 -10.63 8.21 0.52
CA MET A 24 -9.95 9.11 -0.39
C MET A 24 -8.56 9.50 0.15
N SER A 25 -8.45 9.85 1.44
CA SER A 25 -7.15 10.14 2.07
C SER A 25 -6.23 8.92 2.09
N LEU A 26 -6.74 7.74 2.45
CA LEU A 26 -5.96 6.51 2.49
C LEU A 26 -5.45 6.09 1.11
N PHE A 27 -6.28 6.13 0.07
CA PHE A 27 -5.89 5.79 -1.30
C PHE A 27 -4.94 6.82 -1.91
N SER A 28 -5.08 8.09 -1.55
CA SER A 28 -4.08 9.12 -1.88
C SER A 28 -2.75 8.80 -1.20
N GLY A 29 -2.77 8.39 0.07
CA GLY A 29 -1.59 7.93 0.81
C GLY A 29 -0.92 6.73 0.13
N VAL A 30 -1.68 5.71 -0.26
CA VAL A 30 -1.16 4.56 -1.04
C VAL A 30 -0.44 5.03 -2.30
N SER A 31 -1.08 5.90 -3.08
CA SER A 31 -0.51 6.41 -4.34
C SER A 31 0.80 7.18 -4.11
N ILE A 32 0.84 8.05 -3.09
CA ILE A 32 2.04 8.81 -2.70
C ILE A 32 3.17 7.85 -2.29
N PHE A 33 2.88 6.89 -1.41
CA PHE A 33 3.90 5.97 -0.91
C PHE A 33 4.39 4.98 -1.97
N ARG A 34 3.58 4.65 -2.97
CA ARG A 34 4.07 3.94 -4.17
C ARG A 34 5.03 4.77 -5.00
N GLY A 35 4.72 6.06 -5.20
CA GLY A 35 5.64 6.99 -5.84
C GLY A 35 6.96 7.14 -5.07
N LEU A 36 6.90 7.22 -3.74
CA LEU A 36 8.10 7.29 -2.89
C LEU A 36 8.95 6.04 -2.99
N ASP A 37 8.35 4.86 -3.03
CA ASP A 37 9.10 3.62 -3.11
C ASP A 37 9.79 3.47 -4.48
N TYR A 38 9.08 3.81 -5.57
CA TYR A 38 9.67 3.94 -6.90
C TYR A 38 10.89 4.86 -6.88
N ALA A 39 10.72 6.08 -6.35
CA ALA A 39 11.79 7.07 -6.29
C ALA A 39 12.97 6.60 -5.42
N SER A 40 12.69 5.99 -4.27
CA SER A 40 13.70 5.49 -3.34
C SER A 40 14.52 4.36 -3.96
N THR A 41 13.87 3.48 -4.73
CA THR A 41 14.49 2.37 -5.44
C THR A 41 15.38 2.90 -6.56
N ARG A 42 14.90 3.88 -7.34
CA ARG A 42 15.72 4.55 -8.37
C ARG A 42 16.94 5.24 -7.78
N ASN A 43 16.77 5.94 -6.67
CA ASN A 43 17.89 6.56 -5.96
C ASN A 43 18.88 5.50 -5.45
N MET A 44 18.39 4.40 -4.89
CA MET A 44 19.23 3.29 -4.45
C MET A 44 20.02 2.67 -5.62
N GLN A 45 19.37 2.47 -6.78
CA GLN A 45 20.00 1.97 -8.01
C GLN A 45 21.08 2.91 -8.54
N ALA A 46 20.80 4.21 -8.61
CA ALA A 46 21.78 5.22 -8.98
C ALA A 46 23.02 5.22 -8.05
N ARG A 47 22.89 4.70 -6.83
CA ARG A 47 23.95 4.55 -5.84
C ARG A 47 24.64 3.18 -5.87
N GLY A 48 24.47 2.44 -6.96
CA GLY A 48 25.19 1.19 -7.26
C GLY A 48 24.62 -0.05 -6.57
N ARG A 49 23.35 -0.05 -6.17
CA ARG A 49 22.68 -1.19 -5.52
C ARG A 49 21.57 -1.74 -6.40
N GLU A 50 21.34 -3.04 -6.34
CA GLU A 50 20.23 -3.69 -7.05
C GLU A 50 19.01 -3.82 -6.14
N GLU A 51 17.85 -3.92 -6.76
CA GLU A 51 16.59 -4.24 -6.10
C GLU A 51 16.57 -5.78 -5.88
N ILE A 52 16.07 -6.24 -4.73
CA ILE A 52 16.21 -7.65 -4.30
C ILE A 52 14.91 -8.44 -4.48
N LEU A 53 13.75 -7.77 -4.51
CA LEU A 53 12.43 -8.41 -4.43
C LEU A 53 11.76 -8.58 -5.79
N LEU A 54 12.14 -7.78 -6.78
CA LEU A 54 11.64 -7.74 -8.14
C LEU A 54 12.79 -8.08 -9.11
N PRO A 55 12.49 -8.84 -10.17
CA PRO A 55 13.44 -9.11 -11.23
C PRO A 55 14.04 -7.84 -11.84
N ASP A 56 15.34 -7.87 -12.12
CA ASP A 56 16.09 -6.73 -12.66
C ASP A 56 15.52 -6.19 -13.98
N ASP A 57 14.93 -7.04 -14.82
CA ASP A 57 14.29 -6.66 -16.08
C ASP A 57 13.02 -5.81 -15.89
N VAL A 58 12.30 -6.04 -14.80
CA VAL A 58 11.13 -5.23 -14.40
C VAL A 58 11.59 -3.91 -13.81
N VAL A 59 12.55 -3.93 -12.88
CA VAL A 59 12.98 -2.72 -12.17
C VAL A 59 13.83 -1.83 -13.05
N ASN A 60 14.67 -2.34 -13.95
CA ASN A 60 15.52 -1.51 -14.81
C ASN A 60 14.75 -0.85 -15.97
N ASN A 61 13.53 -1.30 -16.25
CA ASN A 61 12.60 -0.60 -17.13
C ASN A 61 11.76 0.41 -16.33
N SER A 62 11.90 1.71 -16.62
CA SER A 62 11.13 2.76 -15.93
C SER A 62 9.63 2.64 -16.11
N ALA A 63 9.18 2.29 -17.32
CA ALA A 63 7.77 2.06 -17.59
C ALA A 63 7.28 0.75 -16.95
N GLY A 64 8.10 -0.30 -17.01
CA GLY A 64 7.81 -1.60 -16.38
C GLY A 64 7.60 -1.47 -14.88
N PHE A 65 8.55 -0.84 -14.18
CA PHE A 65 8.43 -0.64 -12.74
C PHE A 65 7.25 0.26 -12.38
N ALA A 66 7.05 1.39 -13.08
CA ALA A 66 5.89 2.24 -12.86
C ALA A 66 4.55 1.51 -13.07
N SER A 67 4.48 0.54 -13.99
CA SER A 67 3.29 -0.29 -14.18
C SER A 67 3.01 -1.21 -12.99
N VAL A 68 4.06 -1.79 -12.38
CA VAL A 68 3.93 -2.59 -11.15
C VAL A 68 3.42 -1.73 -10.00
N GLU A 69 3.92 -0.50 -9.89
CA GLU A 69 3.46 0.45 -8.86
C GLU A 69 1.99 0.83 -9.00
N ALA A 70 1.56 1.08 -10.24
CA ALA A 70 0.16 1.33 -10.55
C ALA A 70 -0.71 0.10 -10.25
N ALA A 71 -0.26 -1.10 -10.62
CA ALA A 71 -0.97 -2.35 -10.35
C ALA A 71 -1.11 -2.64 -8.85
N ALA A 72 -0.06 -2.39 -8.06
CA ALA A 72 -0.09 -2.53 -6.61
C ALA A 72 -1.08 -1.54 -5.97
N SER A 73 -1.08 -0.28 -6.44
CA SER A 73 -2.04 0.74 -6.00
C SER A 73 -3.48 0.32 -6.29
N ALA A 74 -3.75 -0.10 -7.52
CA ALA A 74 -5.08 -0.57 -7.94
C ALA A 74 -5.52 -1.81 -7.15
N THR A 75 -4.61 -2.75 -6.89
CA THR A 75 -4.88 -3.94 -6.07
C THR A 75 -5.29 -3.56 -4.65
N SER A 76 -4.60 -2.59 -4.05
CA SER A 76 -4.95 -2.07 -2.72
C SER A 76 -6.38 -1.51 -2.68
N VAL A 77 -6.75 -0.68 -3.65
CA VAL A 77 -8.09 -0.09 -3.75
C VAL A 77 -9.14 -1.18 -4.00
N GLY A 78 -8.85 -2.13 -4.89
CA GLY A 78 -9.74 -3.24 -5.22
C GLY A 78 -9.99 -4.17 -4.02
N LEU A 79 -8.95 -4.49 -3.24
CA LEU A 79 -9.10 -5.29 -2.03
C LEU A 79 -9.91 -4.55 -0.97
N SER A 80 -9.66 -3.24 -0.77
CA SER A 80 -10.50 -2.40 0.09
C SER A 80 -11.96 -2.41 -0.38
N TYR A 81 -12.22 -2.30 -1.70
CA TYR A 81 -13.57 -2.37 -2.26
C TYR A 81 -14.26 -3.72 -1.99
N TRP A 82 -13.53 -4.82 -2.14
CA TRP A 82 -14.06 -6.15 -1.84
C TRP A 82 -14.39 -6.32 -0.36
N MET A 83 -13.52 -5.84 0.53
CA MET A 83 -13.78 -5.84 1.98
C MET A 83 -14.98 -4.97 2.34
N HIS A 84 -15.13 -3.81 1.70
CA HIS A 84 -16.29 -2.94 1.86
C HIS A 84 -17.59 -3.66 1.48
N ARG A 85 -17.61 -4.25 0.28
CA ARG A 85 -18.77 -4.98 -0.27
C ARG A 85 -19.19 -6.19 0.56
N THR A 86 -18.26 -6.78 1.30
CA THR A 86 -18.50 -7.95 2.16
C THR A 86 -18.74 -7.58 3.62
N GLY A 87 -18.86 -6.29 3.95
CA GLY A 87 -19.18 -5.80 5.31
C GLY A 87 -17.97 -5.70 6.25
N HIS A 88 -16.75 -5.95 5.76
CA HIS A 88 -15.52 -5.90 6.55
C HIS A 88 -14.93 -4.48 6.61
N HIS A 89 -15.72 -3.49 7.04
CA HIS A 89 -15.37 -2.06 6.98
C HIS A 89 -14.09 -1.68 7.75
N LYS A 90 -13.76 -2.40 8.82
CA LYS A 90 -12.48 -2.20 9.52
C LYS A 90 -11.31 -2.70 8.68
N LEU A 91 -11.43 -3.89 8.10
CA LEU A 91 -10.37 -4.52 7.30
C LEU A 91 -10.11 -3.73 6.02
N GLU A 92 -11.16 -3.21 5.40
CA GLU A 92 -11.10 -2.27 4.28
C GLU A 92 -10.09 -1.13 4.51
N ARG A 93 -10.09 -0.51 5.70
CA ARG A 93 -9.16 0.59 6.02
C ARG A 93 -7.75 0.07 6.33
N TRP A 94 -7.69 -1.05 7.06
CA TRP A 94 -6.42 -1.69 7.41
C TRP A 94 -5.60 -2.11 6.20
N VAL A 95 -6.23 -2.49 5.08
CA VAL A 95 -5.53 -2.76 3.81
C VAL A 95 -4.64 -1.58 3.43
N SER A 96 -5.19 -0.37 3.39
CA SER A 96 -4.42 0.82 2.99
C SER A 96 -3.40 1.24 4.05
N ILE A 97 -3.73 1.14 5.33
CA ILE A 97 -2.79 1.45 6.43
C ILE A 97 -1.58 0.53 6.40
N ALA A 98 -1.80 -0.79 6.26
CA ALA A 98 -0.73 -1.78 6.17
C ALA A 98 0.14 -1.54 4.92
N HIS A 99 -0.50 -1.27 3.78
CA HIS A 99 0.20 -0.98 2.53
C HIS A 99 1.11 0.26 2.67
N ILE A 100 0.60 1.38 3.17
CA ILE A 100 1.38 2.59 3.44
C ILE A 100 2.53 2.30 4.40
N SER A 101 2.29 1.53 5.46
CA SER A 101 3.29 1.24 6.49
C SER A 101 4.47 0.44 5.92
N VAL A 102 4.19 -0.64 5.19
CA VAL A 102 5.22 -1.51 4.60
C VAL A 102 6.04 -0.74 3.56
N THR A 103 5.35 0.01 2.71
CA THR A 103 5.99 0.75 1.61
C THR A 103 6.79 1.95 2.12
N GLY A 104 6.29 2.65 3.13
CA GLY A 104 7.03 3.72 3.81
C GLY A 104 8.28 3.21 4.50
N PHE A 105 8.20 2.05 5.16
CA PHE A 105 9.37 1.41 5.74
C PHE A 105 10.40 1.03 4.67
N GLY A 106 9.97 0.43 3.56
CA GLY A 106 10.82 0.10 2.41
C GLY A 106 11.55 1.33 1.86
N ALA A 107 10.82 2.40 1.59
CA ALA A 107 11.38 3.65 1.09
C ALA A 107 12.39 4.27 2.08
N ALA A 108 12.05 4.33 3.37
CA ALA A 108 12.95 4.83 4.41
C ALA A 108 14.23 4.00 4.49
N ARG A 109 14.12 2.67 4.44
CA ARG A 109 15.27 1.76 4.40
C ARG A 109 16.14 2.05 3.17
N ASN A 110 15.55 2.16 1.98
CA ASN A 110 16.28 2.41 0.73
C ASN A 110 17.11 3.70 0.80
N TYR A 111 16.56 4.77 1.38
CA TYR A 111 17.32 6.00 1.60
C TYR A 111 18.41 5.85 2.67
N ALA A 112 18.15 5.10 3.74
CA ALA A 112 19.10 4.89 4.84
C ALA A 112 20.31 4.02 4.46
N LEU A 113 20.23 3.23 3.39
CA LEU A 113 21.37 2.44 2.91
C LEU A 113 22.52 3.35 2.47
N LYS A 114 23.77 2.92 2.69
CA LYS A 114 24.97 3.61 2.17
C LYS A 114 25.19 3.30 0.69
N SER A 115 25.81 4.23 -0.05
CA SER A 115 26.14 4.01 -1.47
C SER A 115 27.14 2.85 -1.60
N LYS A 116 26.99 2.03 -2.65
CA LYS A 116 27.94 0.95 -2.96
C LYS A 116 28.91 1.51 -3.99
N HIS A 117 30.14 1.78 -3.57
CA HIS A 117 31.22 2.13 -4.48
C HIS A 117 31.88 0.83 -4.95
N PRO A 118 32.12 0.64 -6.25
CA PRO A 118 32.90 -0.49 -6.73
C PRO A 118 34.31 -0.44 -6.11
N PRO A 119 34.92 -1.59 -5.77
CA PRO A 119 36.30 -1.62 -5.28
C PRO A 119 37.21 -1.00 -6.34
N GLY A 120 37.81 0.15 -6.04
CA GLY A 120 38.80 0.82 -6.90
C GLY A 120 38.42 2.20 -7.45
N ALA A 121 37.19 2.69 -7.26
CA ALA A 121 36.86 4.09 -7.52
C ALA A 121 37.29 4.93 -6.31
N ARG A 122 38.50 5.50 -6.36
CA ARG A 122 38.93 6.61 -5.50
C ARG A 122 38.49 7.93 -6.11
#